data_AF-A0A1E3WCC5-F1
#
_entry.id   AF-A0A1E3WCC5-F1
#
_cell.length_a   1.000
_cell.length_b   1.000
_cell.length_c   1.000
_cell.angle_alpha   90.00
_cell.angle_beta   90.00
_cell.angle_gamma   90.00
#
_symmetry.space_group_name_H-M   'P 1'
#
loop_
_entity.id
_entity.type
_entity.pdbx_description
1 polymer ?
#
loop_
_entity_poly.entity_id
_entity_poly.type
_entity_poly.pdbx_seq_one_letter_code
_entity_poly.pdbx_strand_id
1 'polypeptide(L)'
;MTHMAGDQAFERGSRVQELPLGGPSPFRRLMLSSMASFSYPGSQAEQLLLAPQELRTADPSFATEVYNGHFGLRGKLAELGAESPFEIRPPSANWARELYGFGWLRHLRAADSELSREQAKALVHDFIRLRRQIHGLAWQPEIVGRRVISWLSNSVLILDAGEPQAYEAS
;
A
#
# COMPACT_ATOMS: atom_id res chain seq x y z
N MET A 1 -61.17 6.60 66.51
CA MET A 1 -61.34 8.06 66.40
C MET A 1 -60.77 8.47 65.05
N THR A 2 -61.62 8.64 64.05
CA THR A 2 -62.14 9.96 63.61
C THR A 2 -61.13 10.56 62.60
N HIS A 3 -61.39 10.42 61.29
CA HIS A 3 -61.94 11.48 60.40
C HIS A 3 -60.90 12.61 60.17
N MET A 4 -60.46 12.99 58.97
CA MET A 4 -61.12 13.44 57.73
C MET A 4 -60.02 13.53 56.64
N ALA A 5 -60.20 13.05 55.41
CA ALA A 5 -61.02 13.59 54.31
C ALA A 5 -60.41 14.81 53.59
N GLY A 6 -60.36 14.72 52.25
CA GLY A 6 -60.01 15.79 51.32
C GLY A 6 -59.28 15.26 50.08
N ASP A 7 -59.94 14.54 49.16
CA ASP A 7 -60.76 15.11 48.05
C ASP A 7 -59.83 15.69 46.97
N GLN A 8 -59.78 15.21 45.73
CA GLN A 8 -60.77 15.39 44.66
C GLN A 8 -60.21 14.70 43.39
N ALA A 9 -61.11 14.13 42.58
CA ALA A 9 -61.19 14.30 41.11
C ALA A 9 -59.98 13.84 40.24
N PHE A 10 -60.12 13.36 39.01
CA PHE A 10 -61.19 13.33 38.04
C PHE A 10 -60.73 12.36 36.93
N GLU A 11 -61.65 11.53 36.46
CA GLU A 11 -61.80 11.03 35.08
C GLU A 11 -60.71 11.42 34.05
N ARG A 12 -60.09 10.41 33.41
CA ARG A 12 -59.67 10.53 32.01
C ARG A 12 -59.92 9.23 31.27
N GLY A 13 -60.89 9.31 30.36
CA GLY A 13 -61.39 8.21 29.57
C GLY A 13 -60.39 7.58 28.60
N SER A 14 -60.68 6.33 28.31
CA SER A 14 -60.68 5.66 27.00
C SER A 14 -59.73 6.19 25.92
N ARG A 15 -58.73 5.36 25.57
CA ARG A 15 -58.57 4.88 24.19
C ARG A 15 -57.67 3.64 24.14
N VAL A 16 -58.27 2.52 23.79
CA VAL A 16 -57.55 1.37 23.21
C VAL A 16 -56.98 1.85 21.88
N GLN A 17 -55.66 1.72 21.72
CA GLN A 17 -55.04 1.82 20.41
C GLN A 17 -54.14 0.61 20.22
N GLU A 18 -54.66 -0.34 19.44
CA GLU A 18 -53.90 -1.43 18.84
C GLU A 18 -52.82 -0.82 17.94
N LEU A 19 -51.58 -1.30 18.09
CA LEU A 19 -50.48 -0.98 17.17
C LEU A 19 -50.20 -2.22 16.32
N PRO A 20 -50.45 -2.18 15.00
CA PRO A 20 -50.19 -3.30 14.11
C PRO A 20 -48.68 -3.46 13.85
N LEU A 21 -48.25 -4.72 13.79
CA LEU A 21 -46.92 -5.17 13.39
C LEU A 21 -46.63 -4.74 11.94
N GLY A 22 -45.88 -3.65 11.78
CA GLY A 22 -45.34 -3.19 10.52
C GLY A 22 -44.03 -3.90 10.18
N GLY A 23 -44.06 -4.79 9.18
CA GLY A 23 -42.86 -5.36 8.59
C GLY A 23 -41.97 -4.30 7.90
N PRO A 24 -40.67 -4.56 7.73
CA PRO A 24 -39.75 -3.60 7.13
C PRO A 24 -40.08 -3.36 5.65
N SER A 25 -40.32 -2.09 5.32
CA SER A 25 -40.65 -1.57 4.00
C SER A 25 -39.54 -1.78 2.94
N PRO A 26 -39.89 -2.13 1.69
CA PRO A 26 -38.95 -2.47 0.60
C PRO A 26 -38.30 -1.27 -0.12
N PHE A 27 -38.18 -0.10 0.52
CA PHE A 27 -37.71 1.15 -0.10
C PHE A 27 -36.37 1.66 0.44
N ARG A 28 -35.36 0.77 0.53
CA ARG A 28 -33.95 1.16 0.68
C ARG A 28 -33.09 0.73 -0.50
N ARG A 29 -33.67 0.78 -1.70
CA ARG A 29 -32.90 0.85 -2.96
C ARG A 29 -32.97 2.29 -3.45
N LEU A 30 -31.79 2.79 -3.85
CA LEU A 30 -31.57 4.05 -4.57
C LEU A 30 -31.48 5.32 -3.71
N MET A 31 -30.28 5.62 -3.19
CA MET A 31 -29.76 6.99 -3.04
C MET A 31 -28.26 6.91 -2.72
N LEU A 32 -27.45 6.63 -3.75
CA LEU A 32 -26.04 7.06 -3.89
C LEU A 32 -25.60 6.85 -5.35
N SER A 33 -26.54 7.08 -6.28
CA SER A 33 -26.18 7.51 -7.62
C SER A 33 -25.65 8.94 -7.50
N SER A 34 -24.56 9.22 -8.19
CA SER A 34 -23.89 10.52 -8.24
C SER A 34 -22.90 10.82 -7.10
N MET A 35 -21.76 10.13 -7.12
CA MET A 35 -20.48 10.84 -7.01
C MET A 35 -19.61 10.46 -8.21
N ALA A 36 -19.85 11.23 -9.27
CA ALA A 36 -18.96 11.58 -10.37
C ALA A 36 -17.85 10.57 -10.68
N SER A 37 -18.12 9.78 -11.73
CA SER A 37 -17.11 9.38 -12.69
C SER A 37 -16.15 10.54 -12.95
N PHE A 38 -14.95 10.46 -12.39
CA PHE A 38 -13.84 11.30 -12.81
C PHE A 38 -13.41 10.80 -14.19
N SER A 39 -14.18 11.18 -15.21
CA SER A 39 -13.77 11.01 -16.60
C SER A 39 -12.76 12.12 -16.87
N TYR A 40 -11.48 11.77 -16.88
CA TYR A 40 -10.44 12.66 -17.37
C TYR A 40 -10.64 12.81 -18.88
N PRO A 41 -10.97 14.01 -19.43
CA PRO A 41 -10.98 14.22 -20.87
C PRO A 41 -9.52 14.39 -21.33
N GLY A 42 -8.73 13.32 -21.20
CA GLY A 42 -7.44 13.20 -21.85
C GLY A 42 -7.70 12.58 -23.21
N SER A 43 -7.48 13.36 -24.26
CA SER A 43 -7.46 12.92 -25.65
C SER A 43 -6.88 11.52 -25.80
N GLN A 44 -7.55 10.66 -26.57
CA GLN A 44 -6.96 9.43 -27.07
C GLN A 44 -5.54 9.72 -27.58
N ALA A 45 -4.54 9.27 -26.83
CA ALA A 45 -3.18 9.27 -27.31
C ALA A 45 -3.07 8.09 -28.28
N GLU A 46 -3.47 8.31 -29.54
CA GLU A 46 -3.41 7.28 -30.58
C GLU A 46 -1.96 6.87 -30.93
N GLN A 47 -0.95 7.63 -30.47
CA GLN A 47 0.45 7.21 -30.51
C GLN A 47 1.31 7.93 -29.46
N LEU A 48 2.05 7.16 -28.67
CA LEU A 48 3.16 7.67 -27.87
C LEU A 48 4.37 7.88 -28.80
N LEU A 49 4.41 9.00 -29.51
CA LEU A 49 5.44 9.32 -30.53
C LEU A 49 6.85 9.51 -29.94
N LEU A 50 6.97 9.61 -28.62
CA LEU A 50 8.25 9.73 -27.93
C LEU A 50 8.11 9.13 -26.53
N ALA A 51 8.88 8.08 -26.23
CA ALA A 51 9.07 7.66 -24.85
C ALA A 51 9.85 8.77 -24.14
N PRO A 52 9.34 9.35 -23.03
CA PRO A 52 10.14 10.23 -22.20
C PRO A 52 11.42 9.50 -21.84
N GLN A 53 12.59 10.06 -22.17
CA GLN A 53 13.82 9.50 -21.64
C GLN A 53 13.71 9.53 -20.10
N GLU A 54 14.01 8.41 -19.45
CA GLU A 54 14.04 8.30 -18.00
C GLU A 54 14.99 9.37 -17.43
N LEU A 55 14.43 10.50 -16.99
CA LEU A 55 15.17 11.63 -16.41
C LEU A 55 15.83 11.27 -15.06
N ARG A 56 15.56 10.07 -14.53
CA ARG A 56 16.34 9.45 -13.47
C ARG A 56 17.32 8.46 -14.08
N THR A 57 18.46 8.97 -14.54
CA THR A 57 19.58 8.15 -15.02
C THR A 57 19.83 7.01 -14.04
N ALA A 58 19.63 5.78 -14.50
CA ALA A 58 19.92 4.61 -13.71
C ALA A 58 21.43 4.42 -13.66
N ASP A 59 21.99 4.28 -12.47
CA ASP A 59 23.40 3.98 -12.25
C ASP A 59 23.62 2.47 -12.07
N PRO A 60 24.24 1.76 -13.04
CA PRO A 60 24.51 0.33 -12.91
C PRO A 60 25.60 0.00 -11.89
N SER A 61 26.47 0.96 -11.51
CA SER A 61 27.54 0.73 -10.53
C SER A 61 27.01 0.44 -9.12
N PHE A 62 25.77 0.86 -8.84
CA PHE A 62 25.03 0.56 -7.62
C PHE A 62 24.97 -0.94 -7.31
N ALA A 63 24.85 -1.82 -8.31
CA ALA A 63 24.82 -3.27 -8.08
C ALA A 63 26.12 -3.77 -7.42
N THR A 64 27.25 -3.27 -7.88
CA THR A 64 28.58 -3.57 -7.33
C THR A 64 28.74 -3.01 -5.92
N GLU A 65 28.25 -1.80 -5.66
CA GLU A 65 28.25 -1.22 -4.30
C GLU A 65 27.47 -2.12 -3.34
N VAL A 66 26.24 -2.49 -3.70
CA VAL A 66 25.38 -3.36 -2.90
C VAL A 66 26.04 -4.72 -2.66
N TYR A 67 26.69 -5.29 -3.68
CA TYR A 67 27.42 -6.54 -3.56
C TYR A 67 28.57 -6.43 -2.54
N ASN A 68 29.25 -5.29 -2.52
CA ASN A 68 30.32 -4.99 -1.56
C ASN A 68 29.79 -4.54 -0.19
N GLY A 69 28.49 -4.66 0.11
CA GLY A 69 27.90 -4.27 1.39
C GLY A 69 27.71 -2.76 1.55
N HIS A 70 27.68 -1.99 0.46
CA HIS A 70 27.52 -0.54 0.46
C HIS A 70 26.18 -0.14 -0.16
N PHE A 71 25.38 0.64 0.55
CA PHE A 71 24.03 1.02 0.09
C PHE A 71 23.87 2.55 0.05
N GLY A 72 24.28 3.15 -1.06
CA GLY A 72 24.23 4.59 -1.30
C GLY A 72 22.85 5.09 -1.74
N LEU A 73 22.16 5.89 -0.92
CA LEU A 73 20.88 6.51 -1.30
C LEU A 73 20.83 7.97 -0.85
N ARG A 74 20.26 8.85 -1.70
CA ARG A 74 20.04 10.28 -1.36
C ARG A 74 21.32 10.98 -0.83
N GLY A 75 22.49 10.63 -1.38
CA GLY A 75 23.78 11.20 -0.97
C GLY A 75 24.27 10.75 0.41
N LYS A 76 23.69 9.68 0.97
CA LYS A 76 24.14 9.05 2.21
C LYS A 76 24.48 7.59 1.93
N LEU A 77 25.57 7.13 2.52
CA LEU A 77 26.04 5.76 2.41
C LEU A 77 25.72 5.01 3.70
N ALA A 78 25.22 3.79 3.57
CA ALA A 78 25.11 2.84 4.67
C ALA A 78 26.00 1.64 4.39
N GLU A 79 26.79 1.24 5.39
CA GLU A 79 27.59 0.01 5.35
C GLU A 79 26.77 -1.12 5.99
N LEU A 80 26.57 -2.20 5.25
CA LEU A 80 25.65 -3.28 5.60
C LEU A 80 26.36 -4.48 6.25
N GLY A 81 27.66 -4.65 6.03
CA GLY A 81 28.35 -5.88 6.40
C GLY A 81 27.67 -7.11 5.78
N ALA A 82 27.18 -8.02 6.63
CA ALA A 82 26.40 -9.20 6.24
C ALA A 82 24.90 -9.09 6.55
N GLU A 83 24.41 -7.92 6.96
CA GLU A 83 23.02 -7.69 7.36
C GLU A 83 22.18 -7.12 6.22
N SER A 84 20.87 -7.32 6.31
CA SER A 84 19.93 -6.71 5.35
C SER A 84 19.87 -5.18 5.56
N PRO A 85 19.76 -4.35 4.50
CA PRO A 85 19.61 -2.90 4.66
C PRO A 85 18.34 -2.49 5.43
N PHE A 86 17.39 -3.41 5.61
CA PHE A 86 16.17 -3.20 6.37
C PHE A 86 16.32 -3.47 7.88
N GLU A 87 17.43 -4.06 8.32
CA GLU A 87 17.72 -4.39 9.73
C GLU A 87 18.62 -3.34 10.39
N ILE A 88 19.39 -2.58 9.60
CA ILE A 88 20.27 -1.54 10.10
C ILE A 88 19.52 -0.28 10.54
N ARG A 89 20.16 0.53 11.40
CA ARG A 89 19.68 1.88 11.69
C ARG A 89 19.91 2.78 10.46
N PRO A 90 18.86 3.39 9.87
CA PRO A 90 19.05 4.21 8.68
C PRO A 90 19.86 5.48 8.99
N PRO A 91 20.81 5.90 8.12
CA PRO A 91 21.61 7.11 8.33
C PRO A 91 20.79 8.40 8.36
N SER A 92 19.64 8.43 7.70
CA SER A 92 18.70 9.55 7.72
C SER A 92 17.29 9.12 7.32
N ALA A 93 16.28 9.93 7.67
CA ALA A 93 14.91 9.69 7.23
C ALA A 93 14.74 9.68 5.71
N ASN A 94 15.46 10.56 4.98
CA ASN A 94 15.40 10.60 3.52
C ASN A 94 16.03 9.36 2.87
N TRP A 95 17.12 8.85 3.44
CA TRP A 95 17.70 7.58 3.03
C TRP A 95 16.70 6.43 3.22
N ALA A 96 16.06 6.35 4.39
CA ALA A 96 15.06 5.32 4.68
C ALA A 96 13.82 5.41 3.76
N ARG A 97 13.34 6.62 3.44
CA ARG A 97 12.27 6.82 2.46
C ARG A 97 12.63 6.28 1.08
N GLU A 98 13.89 6.47 0.67
CA GLU A 98 14.36 5.94 -0.61
C GLU A 98 14.52 4.42 -0.58
N LEU A 99 15.03 3.87 0.53
CA LEU A 99 15.16 2.42 0.75
C LEU A 99 13.78 1.74 0.63
N TYR A 100 12.82 2.17 1.46
CA TYR A 100 11.49 1.57 1.51
C TYR A 100 10.62 1.88 0.29
N GLY A 101 11.01 2.84 -0.54
CA GLY A 101 10.34 3.19 -1.79
C GLY A 101 10.75 2.33 -2.98
N PHE A 102 11.81 1.52 -2.86
CA PHE A 102 12.29 0.59 -3.91
C PHE A 102 12.65 1.23 -5.26
N GLY A 103 12.79 2.55 -5.33
CA GLY A 103 13.15 3.24 -6.56
C GLY A 103 14.51 2.82 -7.10
N TRP A 104 15.38 2.32 -6.24
CA TRP A 104 16.72 1.81 -6.56
C TRP A 104 16.71 0.49 -7.36
N LEU A 105 15.57 -0.22 -7.46
CA LEU A 105 15.47 -1.43 -8.31
C LEU A 105 15.79 -1.14 -9.78
N ARG A 106 15.52 0.08 -10.26
CA ARG A 106 15.89 0.50 -11.62
C ARG A 106 17.41 0.47 -11.86
N HIS A 107 18.21 0.65 -10.81
CA HIS A 107 19.67 0.63 -10.86
C HIS A 107 20.17 -0.80 -11.05
N LEU A 108 19.61 -1.76 -10.30
CA LEU A 108 19.88 -3.19 -10.49
C LEU A 108 19.40 -3.67 -11.86
N ARG A 109 18.23 -3.22 -12.32
CA ARG A 109 17.76 -3.52 -13.69
C ARG A 109 18.73 -3.03 -14.76
N ALA A 110 19.29 -1.83 -14.59
CA ALA A 110 20.24 -1.25 -15.54
C ALA A 110 21.61 -1.94 -15.57
N ALA A 111 21.98 -2.63 -14.48
CA ALA A 111 23.22 -3.43 -14.44
C ALA A 111 23.12 -4.72 -15.28
N ASP A 112 21.91 -5.21 -15.53
CA ASP A 112 21.56 -6.31 -16.46
C ASP A 112 22.40 -7.60 -16.33
N SER A 113 22.84 -7.93 -15.13
CA SER A 113 23.59 -9.17 -14.83
C SER A 113 22.76 -10.13 -14.00
N GLU A 114 23.01 -11.44 -14.11
CA GLU A 114 22.34 -12.46 -13.29
C GLU A 114 22.50 -12.18 -11.78
N LEU A 115 23.72 -11.81 -11.36
CA LEU A 115 24.01 -11.39 -9.99
C LEU A 115 23.11 -10.23 -9.54
N SER A 116 22.95 -9.19 -10.36
CA SER A 116 22.10 -8.05 -10.01
C SER A 116 20.60 -8.41 -9.89
N ARG A 117 20.13 -9.40 -10.67
CA ARG A 117 18.76 -9.92 -10.57
C ARG A 117 18.58 -10.68 -9.25
N GLU A 118 19.51 -11.57 -8.92
CA GLU A 118 19.47 -12.32 -7.67
C GLU A 118 19.58 -11.41 -6.43
N GLN A 119 20.44 -10.38 -6.47
CA GLN A 119 20.50 -9.35 -5.43
C GLN A 119 19.17 -8.60 -5.28
N ALA A 120 18.51 -8.24 -6.39
CA ALA A 120 17.21 -7.57 -6.35
C ALA A 120 16.15 -8.46 -5.70
N LYS A 121 16.06 -9.74 -6.11
CA LYS A 121 15.14 -10.72 -5.54
C LYS A 121 15.40 -10.93 -4.04
N ALA A 122 16.66 -11.11 -3.64
CA ALA A 122 17.05 -11.30 -2.25
C ALA A 122 16.62 -10.11 -1.37
N LEU A 123 16.87 -8.87 -1.82
CA LEU A 123 16.49 -7.67 -1.07
C LEU A 123 14.97 -7.49 -0.98
N VAL A 124 14.23 -7.78 -2.05
CA VAL A 124 12.75 -7.74 -2.00
C VAL A 124 12.22 -8.81 -1.05
N HIS A 125 12.77 -10.03 -1.12
CA HIS A 125 12.41 -11.13 -0.22
C HIS A 125 12.69 -10.78 1.25
N ASP A 126 13.85 -10.20 1.54
CA ASP A 126 14.21 -9.72 2.88
C ASP A 126 13.21 -8.72 3.42
N PHE A 127 12.85 -7.71 2.62
CA PHE A 127 11.83 -6.76 3.02
C PHE A 127 10.50 -7.44 3.33
N ILE A 128 10.06 -8.39 2.49
CA ILE A 128 8.83 -9.14 2.71
C ILE A 128 8.92 -9.94 4.02
N ARG A 129 10.05 -10.63 4.27
CA ARG A 129 10.30 -11.37 5.52
C ARG A 129 10.21 -10.46 6.75
N LEU A 130 10.84 -9.29 6.67
CA LEU A 130 10.97 -8.33 7.78
C LEU A 130 9.78 -7.37 7.91
N ARG A 131 8.83 -7.37 6.98
CA ARG A 131 7.73 -6.39 6.91
C ARG A 131 6.94 -6.23 8.22
N ARG A 132 6.83 -7.30 9.01
CA ARG A 132 6.11 -7.28 10.29
C ARG A 132 6.86 -6.55 11.41
N GLN A 133 8.18 -6.46 11.31
CA GLN A 133 9.07 -5.77 12.26
C GLN A 133 9.33 -4.31 11.83
N ILE A 134 9.17 -4.02 10.55
CA ILE A 134 9.30 -2.68 9.99
C ILE A 134 8.04 -1.88 10.34
N HIS A 135 8.22 -0.68 10.91
CA HIS A 135 7.12 0.17 11.37
C HIS A 135 7.29 1.63 10.91
N GLY A 136 6.22 2.42 11.07
CA GLY A 136 6.28 3.88 10.86
C GLY A 136 6.51 4.28 9.41
N LEU A 137 7.66 4.91 9.14
CA LEU A 137 8.01 5.56 7.86
C LEU A 137 7.77 4.68 6.63
N ALA A 138 8.06 3.38 6.73
CA ALA A 138 7.91 2.43 5.62
C ALA A 138 6.45 2.21 5.17
N TRP A 139 5.49 2.56 6.01
CA TRP A 139 4.04 2.38 5.79
C TRP A 139 3.32 3.70 5.53
N GLN A 140 4.04 4.82 5.43
CA GLN A 140 3.45 6.08 4.98
C GLN A 140 2.86 5.90 3.57
N PRO A 141 1.62 6.38 3.30
CA PRO A 141 0.94 6.17 2.02
C PRO A 141 1.79 6.53 0.80
N GLU A 142 2.58 7.61 0.89
CA GLU A 142 3.45 8.08 -0.18
C GLU A 142 4.58 7.09 -0.48
N ILE A 143 5.10 6.42 0.55
CA ILE A 143 6.16 5.42 0.42
C ILE A 143 5.61 4.11 -0.13
N VAL A 144 4.43 3.69 0.35
CA VAL A 144 3.74 2.51 -0.15
C VAL A 144 3.37 2.68 -1.63
N GLY A 145 2.81 3.84 -2.01
CA GLY A 145 2.49 4.14 -3.40
C GLY A 145 3.72 4.07 -4.31
N ARG A 146 4.85 4.66 -3.89
CA ARG A 146 6.13 4.57 -4.61
C ARG A 146 6.66 3.14 -4.72
N ARG A 147 6.49 2.33 -3.67
CA ARG A 147 6.90 0.92 -3.68
C ARG A 147 6.11 0.13 -4.70
N VAL A 148 4.78 0.26 -4.70
CA VAL A 148 3.91 -0.42 -5.67
C VAL A 148 4.30 -0.06 -7.10
N ILE A 149 4.47 1.23 -7.39
CA ILE A 149 4.92 1.68 -8.71
C ILE A 149 6.29 1.06 -9.07
N SER A 150 7.26 1.12 -8.15
CA SER A 150 8.60 0.59 -8.40
C SER A 150 8.60 -0.93 -8.64
N TRP A 151 7.78 -1.69 -7.90
CA TRP A 151 7.63 -3.12 -8.09
C TRP A 151 6.96 -3.46 -9.43
N LEU A 152 5.91 -2.74 -9.82
CA LEU A 152 5.25 -2.93 -11.11
C LEU A 152 6.19 -2.61 -12.28
N SER A 153 6.90 -1.49 -12.22
CA SER A 153 7.86 -1.06 -13.24
C SER A 153 9.07 -2.01 -13.38
N ASN A 154 9.38 -2.78 -12.35
CA ASN A 154 10.48 -3.74 -12.35
C ASN A 154 9.97 -5.18 -12.14
N SER A 155 8.72 -5.46 -12.51
CA SER A 155 8.08 -6.75 -12.25
C SER A 155 8.83 -7.93 -12.88
N VAL A 156 9.36 -7.78 -14.10
CA VAL A 156 10.18 -8.80 -14.78
C VAL A 156 11.49 -9.10 -14.03
N LEU A 157 12.02 -8.12 -13.29
CA LEU A 157 13.23 -8.33 -12.46
C LEU A 157 12.92 -9.11 -11.19
N ILE A 158 11.75 -8.88 -10.59
CA ILE A 158 11.36 -9.37 -9.26
C ILE A 158 10.60 -10.71 -9.35
N LEU A 159 9.78 -10.87 -10.39
CA LEU A 159 9.05 -12.10 -10.64
C LEU A 159 10.00 -13.09 -11.32
N ASP A 160 10.17 -14.24 -10.70
CA ASP A 160 10.71 -15.40 -11.39
C ASP A 160 9.83 -15.67 -12.61
N ALA A 161 10.41 -15.64 -13.81
CA ALA A 161 9.90 -16.40 -14.95
C ALA A 161 10.23 -17.90 -14.77
N GLY A 162 10.29 -18.38 -13.53
CA GLY A 162 10.36 -19.78 -13.18
C GLY A 162 8.95 -20.34 -13.31
N GLU A 163 8.81 -21.36 -14.15
CA GLU A 163 7.59 -22.12 -14.42
C GLU A 163 6.63 -22.16 -13.21
N PRO A 164 5.33 -21.92 -13.42
CA PRO A 164 4.35 -22.06 -12.35
C PRO A 164 4.54 -23.43 -11.71
N GLN A 165 4.89 -23.44 -10.42
CA GLN A 165 5.01 -24.66 -9.65
C GLN A 165 3.65 -25.37 -9.75
N ALA A 166 3.60 -26.44 -10.56
CA ALA A 166 2.38 -27.15 -10.84
C ALA A 166 1.82 -27.61 -9.49
N TYR A 167 0.68 -27.03 -9.11
CA TYR A 167 -0.12 -27.55 -8.01
C TYR A 167 -0.67 -28.90 -8.48
N GLU A 168 0.13 -29.95 -8.37
CA GLU A 168 -0.40 -31.31 -8.35
C GLU A 168 -1.17 -31.45 -7.04
N ALA A 169 -2.49 -31.35 -7.17
CA ALA A 169 -3.44 -31.61 -6.11
C ALA A 169 -3.19 -33.02 -5.54
N SER A 170 -2.88 -33.07 -4.24
CA SER A 170 -3.03 -34.28 -3.41
C SER A 170 -4.44 -34.37 -2.86
#